data_AF-A0AAD0EXW6-F1
#
_entry.id   AF-A0AAD0EXW6-F1
#
_cell.length_a   1.000
_cell.length_b   1.000
_cell.length_c   1.000
_cell.angle_alpha   90.00
_cell.angle_beta   90.00
_cell.angle_gamma   90.00
#
_symmetry.space_group_name_H-M   'P 1'
#
loop_
_entity.id
_entity.type
_entity.pdbx_description
1 polymer ?
#
loop_
_entity_poly.entity_id
_entity_poly.type
_entity_poly.pdbx_seq_one_letter_code
_entity_poly.pdbx_strand_id
1 'polypeptide(L)'
;MSITQLILIILAVVAIVWGIYTLLKSIRQKNQDVLATDAIEHDKDGLPIIPRHQRPEPQESQLFKAEITSDNPKGEVKLSADDTELHLDNYPASGGFANANVTKSANDKLLAETNTFVENENDAFSMLANATETISPVVHTFDENQLKNDSFTDNSPILDTHIQAQIDEEQNSPLNNAIQNINISIFPNQQFVDIKGDYLLELIDKYGLKFGAMNMFHRYENKDGTGLLWFSLMMIDNEGISPFDLNRLPTQTMKGLVLFLSLPHPRPVQGFDSMMSIAGLLANDLNATVYDDTGEPINKENTQAMRELAINFGR
;
A
#
# COMPACT_ATOMS: atom_id res chain seq x y z
N MET A 1 8.05 53.00 -38.05
CA MET A 1 7.15 52.23 -37.17
C MET A 1 6.12 53.21 -36.61
N SER A 2 4.82 52.94 -36.76
CA SER A 2 3.78 53.85 -36.27
C SER A 2 3.72 53.82 -34.73
N ILE A 3 3.44 54.96 -34.09
CA ILE A 3 3.24 55.05 -32.63
C ILE A 3 2.18 54.03 -32.17
N THR A 4 1.16 53.78 -32.99
CA THR A 4 0.13 52.76 -32.72
C THR A 4 0.67 51.34 -32.69
N GLN A 5 1.67 51.01 -33.53
CA GLN A 5 2.32 49.69 -33.52
C GLN A 5 3.17 49.51 -32.25
N LEU A 6 3.82 50.58 -31.79
CA LEU A 6 4.65 50.55 -30.59
C LEU A 6 3.80 50.33 -29.33
N ILE A 7 2.61 50.93 -29.27
CA ILE A 7 1.64 50.71 -28.18
C ILE A 7 1.12 49.26 -28.17
N LEU A 8 0.80 48.69 -29.33
CA LEU A 8 0.33 47.29 -29.43
C LEU A 8 1.38 46.27 -29.01
N ILE A 9 2.66 46.52 -29.34
CA ILE A 9 3.76 45.65 -28.93
C ILE A 9 3.95 45.70 -27.42
N ILE A 10 3.88 46.88 -26.80
CA ILE A 10 3.97 47.01 -25.33
C ILE A 10 2.84 46.25 -24.64
N LEU A 11 1.60 46.36 -25.14
CA LEU A 11 0.46 45.62 -24.59
C LEU A 11 0.64 44.09 -24.69
N ALA A 12 1.16 43.60 -25.82
CA ALA A 12 1.44 42.18 -26.02
C ALA A 12 2.52 41.67 -25.04
N VAL A 13 3.57 42.44 -24.81
CA VAL A 13 4.65 42.07 -23.87
C VAL A 13 4.12 42.02 -22.43
N VAL A 14 3.28 42.97 -22.02
CA VAL A 14 2.67 42.97 -20.68
C VAL A 14 1.77 41.75 -20.47
N ALA A 15 0.98 41.36 -21.47
CA ALA A 15 0.13 40.17 -21.40
C ALA A 15 0.94 38.88 -21.26
N ILE A 16 2.06 38.76 -21.97
CA ILE A 16 2.98 37.61 -21.88
C ILE A 16 3.60 37.53 -20.49
N VAL A 17 4.09 38.65 -19.95
CA VAL A 17 4.70 38.70 -18.61
C VAL A 17 3.67 38.35 -17.53
N TRP A 18 2.43 38.84 -17.66
CA TRP A 18 1.34 38.48 -16.76
C TRP A 18 0.98 37.00 -16.82
N GLY A 19 0.91 36.42 -18.02
CA GLY A 19 0.69 34.98 -18.22
C GLY A 19 1.77 34.13 -17.56
N ILE A 20 3.05 34.47 -17.78
CA ILE A 20 4.19 33.78 -17.16
C ILE A 20 4.15 33.93 -15.63
N TYR A 21 3.81 35.09 -15.10
CA TYR A 21 3.65 35.31 -13.66
C TYR A 21 2.54 34.44 -13.05
N THR A 22 1.37 34.34 -13.71
CA THR A 22 0.27 33.48 -13.25
C THR A 22 0.63 32.00 -13.29
N LEU A 23 1.40 31.56 -14.28
CA LEU A 23 1.86 30.19 -14.41
C LEU A 23 2.89 29.83 -13.32
N LEU A 24 3.86 30.72 -13.06
CA LEU A 24 4.85 30.54 -12.00
C LEU A 24 4.21 30.53 -10.60
N LYS A 25 3.18 31.35 -10.37
CA LYS A 25 2.42 31.36 -9.11
C LYS A 25 1.63 30.06 -8.91
N SER A 26 1.03 29.52 -9.97
CA SER A 26 0.32 28.23 -9.94
C SER A 26 1.23 27.05 -9.60
N ILE A 27 2.44 27.02 -10.17
CA ILE A 27 3.44 25.97 -9.88
C ILE A 27 3.91 26.05 -8.42
N ARG A 28 4.08 27.26 -7.85
CA ARG A 28 4.43 27.42 -6.43
C ARG A 28 3.33 26.94 -5.48
N GLN A 29 2.05 27.10 -5.83
CA GLN A 29 0.95 26.60 -4.99
C GLN A 29 0.90 25.06 -4.96
N LYS A 30 1.19 24.36 -6.06
CA LYS A 30 1.26 22.89 -6.06
C LYS A 30 2.38 22.29 -5.20
N ASN A 31 3.43 23.06 -4.92
CA ASN A 31 4.57 22.61 -4.11
C ASN A 31 4.47 22.98 -2.62
N GLN A 32 3.40 23.68 -2.20
CA GLN A 32 3.20 24.06 -0.79
C GLN A 32 2.36 23.07 0.02
N ASP A 33 1.68 22.11 -0.62
CA ASP A 33 0.82 21.13 0.06
C ASP A 33 1.51 19.79 0.39
N VAL A 34 2.85 19.70 0.31
CA VAL A 34 3.60 18.44 0.59
C VAL A 34 4.60 18.58 1.75
N LEU A 35 4.51 19.64 2.55
CA LEU A 35 5.36 19.81 3.73
C LEU A 35 4.54 20.34 4.91
N ALA A 36 3.74 19.44 5.50
CA ALA A 36 3.47 19.35 6.93
C ALA A 36 2.25 18.44 7.18
N THR A 37 2.43 17.13 7.05
CA THR A 37 1.70 16.19 7.92
C THR A 37 2.56 14.94 8.03
N ASP A 38 3.49 14.94 9.00
CA ASP A 38 3.96 13.68 9.57
C ASP A 38 2.74 13.07 10.30
N ALA A 39 1.89 12.41 9.52
CA ALA A 39 0.81 11.61 10.06
C ALA A 39 1.48 10.42 10.74
N ILE A 40 1.58 10.48 12.07
CA ILE A 40 1.89 9.32 12.89
C ILE A 40 0.78 8.31 12.58
N GLU A 41 1.11 7.29 11.80
CA GLU A 41 0.20 6.19 11.49
C GLU A 41 0.01 5.41 12.81
N HIS A 42 -1.23 5.17 13.20
CA HIS A 42 -1.52 4.46 14.44
C HIS A 42 -1.92 3.03 14.10
N ASP A 43 -1.42 2.06 14.87
CA ASP A 43 -1.85 0.67 14.74
C ASP A 43 -3.32 0.50 15.18
N LYS A 44 -3.92 -0.66 14.93
CA LYS A 44 -5.32 -0.96 15.30
C LYS A 44 -5.62 -0.74 16.79
N ASP A 45 -4.59 -0.78 17.64
CA ASP A 45 -4.67 -0.56 19.09
C ASP A 45 -4.37 0.90 19.50
N GLY A 46 -4.19 1.82 18.54
CA GLY A 46 -3.95 3.24 18.82
C GLY A 46 -2.52 3.58 19.23
N LEU A 47 -1.56 2.66 19.06
CA LEU A 47 -0.15 2.90 19.32
C LEU A 47 0.51 3.57 18.10
N PRO A 48 1.38 4.58 18.30
CA PRO A 48 2.06 5.26 17.19
C PRO A 48 3.06 4.32 16.50
N ILE A 49 2.89 4.11 15.20
CA ILE A 49 3.81 3.33 14.36
C ILE A 49 5.00 4.23 14.02
N ILE A 50 6.06 4.12 14.81
CA ILE A 50 7.30 4.86 14.57
C ILE A 50 8.09 4.15 13.45
N PRO A 51 8.39 4.83 12.32
CA PRO A 51 9.20 4.27 11.25
C PRO A 51 10.54 3.74 11.76
N ARG A 52 11.05 2.64 11.20
CA ARG A 52 12.26 1.95 11.69
C ARG A 52 13.47 2.89 11.90
N HIS A 53 13.61 3.92 11.07
CA HIS A 53 14.70 4.90 11.14
C HIS A 53 14.52 5.97 12.22
N GLN A 54 13.31 6.09 12.80
CA GLN A 54 12.97 7.03 13.88
C GLN A 54 12.82 6.34 15.23
N ARG A 55 12.99 5.00 15.28
CA ARG A 55 13.00 4.29 16.55
C ARG A 55 14.26 4.70 17.32
N PRO A 56 14.16 5.10 18.60
CA PRO A 56 15.34 5.30 19.41
C PRO A 56 16.17 4.01 19.39
N GLU A 57 17.45 4.13 19.06
CA GLU A 57 18.44 3.06 19.24
C GLU A 57 18.31 2.58 20.70
N PRO A 58 18.28 1.26 20.95
CA PRO A 58 18.30 0.75 22.31
C PRO A 58 19.53 1.37 22.99
N GLN A 59 19.31 2.18 24.04
CA GLN A 59 20.42 2.57 24.90
C GLN A 59 21.08 1.26 25.32
N GLU A 60 22.39 1.13 25.04
CA GLU A 60 23.19 0.02 25.55
C GLU A 60 22.73 -0.23 26.96
N SER A 61 22.15 -1.41 27.19
CA SER A 61 21.73 -1.80 28.52
C SER A 61 22.96 -1.59 29.38
N GLN A 62 22.91 -0.58 30.25
CA GLN A 62 23.93 -0.44 31.28
C GLN A 62 23.85 -1.76 32.00
N LEU A 63 24.84 -2.60 31.72
CA LEU A 63 24.97 -3.91 32.30
C LEU A 63 24.96 -3.63 33.80
N PHE A 64 23.85 -3.90 34.49
CA PHE A 64 23.74 -3.70 35.93
C PHE A 64 24.70 -4.68 36.57
N LYS A 65 25.95 -4.26 36.69
CA LYS A 65 27.00 -5.02 37.31
C LYS A 65 26.93 -4.64 38.78
N ALA A 66 26.35 -5.52 39.60
CA ALA A 66 26.40 -5.36 41.04
C ALA A 66 27.87 -5.25 41.45
N GLU A 67 28.31 -4.04 41.79
CA GLU A 67 29.69 -3.78 42.17
C GLU A 67 29.86 -4.12 43.66
N ILE A 68 30.83 -4.99 43.96
CA ILE A 68 31.12 -5.42 45.33
C ILE A 68 31.93 -4.31 45.99
N THR A 69 31.26 -3.44 46.73
CA THR A 69 31.87 -2.40 47.57
C THR A 69 32.10 -2.94 48.99
N SER A 70 32.97 -2.30 49.77
CA SER A 70 33.28 -2.74 51.15
C SER A 70 32.07 -2.70 52.10
N ASP A 71 31.02 -1.96 51.74
CA ASP A 71 29.74 -1.86 52.47
C ASP A 71 28.63 -2.77 51.91
N ASN A 72 28.80 -3.34 50.71
CA ASN A 72 27.91 -4.33 50.09
C ASN A 72 28.70 -5.58 49.66
N PRO A 73 29.31 -6.32 50.60
CA PRO A 73 30.21 -7.43 50.30
C PRO A 73 29.53 -8.60 49.56
N LYS A 74 28.19 -8.62 49.50
CA LYS A 74 27.39 -9.63 48.79
C LYS A 74 26.82 -9.14 47.45
N GLY A 75 26.97 -7.87 47.10
CA GLY A 75 26.41 -7.29 45.88
C GLY A 75 24.88 -7.30 45.84
N GLU A 76 24.21 -7.22 47.00
CA GLU A 76 22.74 -7.24 47.07
C GLU A 76 22.17 -5.91 46.54
N VAL A 77 21.29 -5.99 45.54
CA VAL A 77 20.56 -4.85 44.97
C VAL A 77 19.22 -4.75 45.68
N LYS A 78 19.02 -3.70 46.47
CA LYS A 78 17.69 -3.38 47.03
C LYS A 78 16.89 -2.60 45.99
N LEU A 79 15.84 -3.22 45.45
CA LEU A 79 14.84 -2.53 44.63
C LEU A 79 14.03 -1.63 45.57
N SER A 80 14.18 -0.32 45.45
CA SER A 80 13.30 0.64 46.12
C SER A 80 11.99 0.74 45.34
N ALA A 81 10.85 0.66 46.02
CA ALA A 81 9.54 0.81 45.41
C ALA A 81 9.21 2.27 45.02
N ASP A 82 10.01 3.25 45.48
CA ASP A 82 9.76 4.67 45.23
C ASP A 82 9.84 5.09 43.76
N ASP A 83 10.52 4.31 42.90
CA ASP A 83 10.70 4.64 41.48
C ASP A 83 9.73 3.91 40.53
N THR A 84 8.69 3.25 41.06
CA THR A 84 7.70 2.49 40.24
C THR A 84 6.30 3.11 40.29
N GLU A 85 6.19 4.43 40.18
CA GLU A 85 4.91 5.07 39.87
C GLU A 85 4.71 5.16 38.35
N LEU A 86 3.97 4.19 37.80
CA LEU A 86 3.42 4.28 36.45
C LEU A 86 2.27 5.30 36.44
N HIS A 87 2.56 6.55 36.05
CA HIS A 87 1.55 7.58 35.82
C HIS A 87 0.65 7.17 34.64
N LEU A 88 -0.59 6.77 34.93
CA LEU A 88 -1.56 6.28 33.95
C LEU A 88 -2.70 7.28 33.65
N ASP A 89 -2.40 8.58 33.66
CA ASP A 89 -3.46 9.62 33.60
C ASP A 89 -3.96 9.96 32.19
N ASN A 90 -3.35 9.43 31.13
CA ASN A 90 -3.63 9.86 29.75
C ASN A 90 -3.96 8.71 28.79
N TYR A 91 -4.93 7.86 29.13
CA TYR A 91 -5.55 6.96 28.14
C TYR A 91 -7.01 7.38 27.88
N PRO A 92 -7.37 7.82 26.65
CA PRO A 92 -8.76 8.08 26.30
C PRO A 92 -9.53 6.76 26.21
N ALA A 93 -10.54 6.62 27.07
CA ALA A 93 -11.48 5.50 27.03
C ALA A 93 -12.43 5.65 25.83
N SER A 94 -12.13 5.01 24.71
CA SER A 94 -13.13 4.72 23.67
C SER A 94 -12.74 3.53 22.81
N GLY A 95 -13.43 2.40 23.00
CA GLY A 95 -13.27 1.18 22.22
C GLY A 95 -13.78 -0.02 22.99
N GLY A 96 -15.09 -0.25 22.95
CA GLY A 96 -15.77 -1.17 23.86
C GLY A 96 -15.61 -2.64 23.51
N PHE A 97 -15.07 -3.42 24.45
CA PHE A 97 -15.47 -4.81 24.74
C PHE A 97 -15.05 -5.16 26.18
N ALA A 98 -15.84 -4.77 27.19
CA ALA A 98 -15.90 -5.45 28.50
C ALA A 98 -17.08 -4.90 29.31
N ASN A 99 -17.87 -5.80 29.90
CA ASN A 99 -19.01 -5.49 30.76
C ASN A 99 -18.61 -4.61 31.97
N ALA A 100 -18.98 -3.33 31.94
CA ALA A 100 -18.70 -2.33 32.98
C ALA A 100 -19.50 -2.51 34.30
N ASN A 101 -20.21 -3.63 34.50
CA ASN A 101 -20.97 -3.91 35.72
C ASN A 101 -20.27 -4.87 36.70
N VAL A 102 -19.11 -5.43 36.35
CA VAL A 102 -18.37 -6.34 37.25
C VAL A 102 -17.31 -5.60 38.08
N THR A 103 -16.86 -4.42 37.64
CA THR A 103 -15.75 -3.67 38.25
C THR A 103 -16.16 -2.61 39.28
N LYS A 104 -17.46 -2.37 39.52
CA LYS A 104 -17.90 -1.48 40.63
C LYS A 104 -18.13 -2.20 41.96
N SER A 105 -18.52 -3.47 41.94
CA SER A 105 -18.81 -4.24 43.17
C SER A 105 -17.54 -4.71 43.91
N ALA A 106 -16.41 -4.83 43.20
CA ALA A 106 -15.15 -5.26 43.79
C ALA A 106 -14.40 -4.11 44.49
N ASN A 107 -14.56 -2.87 44.03
CA ASN A 107 -13.82 -1.71 44.55
C ASN A 107 -14.43 -1.13 45.85
N ASP A 108 -15.76 -1.21 46.03
CA ASP A 108 -16.40 -0.78 47.28
C ASP A 108 -16.14 -1.75 48.45
N LYS A 109 -15.77 -3.00 48.16
CA LYS A 109 -15.47 -4.00 49.19
C LYS A 109 -14.03 -3.93 49.71
N LEU A 110 -13.09 -3.44 48.90
CA LEU A 110 -11.68 -3.31 49.26
C LEU A 110 -11.38 -2.12 50.19
N LEU A 111 -12.22 -1.07 50.15
CA LEU A 111 -12.10 0.12 51.02
C LEU A 111 -12.74 -0.08 52.41
N ALA A 112 -13.56 -1.12 52.58
CA ALA A 112 -14.20 -1.44 53.86
C ALA A 112 -13.35 -2.35 54.76
N GLU A 113 -12.37 -3.08 54.19
CA GLU A 113 -11.49 -4.00 54.94
C GLU A 113 -10.18 -3.35 55.41
N THR A 114 -9.91 -2.09 55.09
CA THR A 114 -8.65 -1.41 55.46
C THR A 114 -8.65 -0.78 56.85
N ASN A 115 -9.72 -0.93 57.64
CA ASN A 115 -9.83 -0.32 58.98
C ASN A 115 -9.76 -1.30 60.15
N THR A 116 -9.45 -2.58 59.92
CA THR A 116 -9.27 -3.52 61.04
C THR A 116 -8.21 -4.57 60.75
N PHE A 117 -7.21 -4.58 61.63
CA PHE A 117 -6.22 -5.63 61.92
C PHE A 117 -4.80 -5.48 61.34
N VAL A 118 -4.03 -4.74 62.14
CA VAL A 118 -2.63 -4.99 62.50
C VAL A 118 -2.50 -6.42 63.08
N GLU A 119 -1.37 -7.09 62.80
CA GLU A 119 -0.91 -8.43 63.24
C GLU A 119 -1.25 -9.65 62.38
N ASN A 120 -0.60 -9.82 61.21
CA ASN A 120 0.01 -11.10 60.79
C ASN A 120 0.90 -10.90 59.55
N GLU A 121 2.23 -10.94 59.68
CA GLU A 121 3.17 -10.66 58.58
C GLU A 121 3.33 -11.81 57.56
N ASN A 122 2.63 -12.94 57.74
CA ASN A 122 2.85 -14.14 56.94
C ASN A 122 1.87 -14.29 55.76
N ASP A 123 0.82 -13.48 55.68
CA ASP A 123 -0.25 -13.65 54.68
C ASP A 123 -0.18 -12.62 53.53
N ALA A 124 0.65 -11.59 53.65
CA ALA A 124 0.81 -10.54 52.64
C ALA A 124 1.38 -11.08 51.31
N PHE A 125 2.29 -12.06 51.38
CA PHE A 125 2.87 -12.69 50.18
C PHE A 125 1.89 -13.61 49.44
N SER A 126 1.02 -14.31 50.17
CA SER A 126 0.01 -15.18 49.57
C SER A 126 -1.12 -14.39 48.90
N MET A 127 -1.46 -13.22 49.44
CA MET A 127 -2.44 -12.32 48.80
C MET A 127 -1.88 -11.64 47.55
N LEU A 128 -0.59 -11.27 47.55
CA LEU A 128 0.07 -10.72 46.35
C LEU A 128 0.20 -11.78 45.24
N ALA A 129 0.51 -13.03 45.60
CA ALA A 129 0.55 -14.13 44.63
C ALA A 129 -0.82 -14.38 43.98
N ASN A 130 -1.90 -14.37 44.77
CA ASN A 130 -3.27 -14.55 44.28
C ASN A 130 -3.76 -13.34 43.44
N ALA A 131 -3.41 -12.11 43.82
CA ALA A 131 -3.74 -10.91 43.04
C ALA A 131 -2.98 -10.87 41.71
N THR A 132 -1.71 -11.31 41.69
CA THR A 132 -0.89 -11.36 40.46
C THR A 132 -1.42 -12.41 39.48
N GLU A 133 -1.96 -13.53 39.96
CA GLU A 133 -2.55 -14.59 39.12
C GLU A 133 -3.80 -14.09 38.37
N THR A 134 -4.51 -13.09 38.89
CA THR A 134 -5.72 -12.52 38.26
C THR A 134 -5.49 -11.35 37.31
N ILE A 135 -4.29 -10.77 37.27
CA ILE A 135 -3.98 -9.54 36.51
C ILE A 135 -3.00 -9.80 35.35
N SER A 136 -2.34 -10.96 35.30
CA SER A 136 -1.65 -11.38 34.09
C SER A 136 -2.65 -11.53 32.95
N PRO A 137 -2.49 -10.83 31.82
CA PRO A 137 -3.24 -11.18 30.63
C PRO A 137 -2.91 -12.65 30.34
N VAL A 138 -3.94 -13.48 30.15
CA VAL A 138 -3.76 -14.81 29.56
C VAL A 138 -3.24 -14.57 28.15
N VAL A 139 -1.91 -14.43 28.03
CA VAL A 139 -1.25 -14.66 26.76
C VAL A 139 -1.49 -16.14 26.52
N HIS A 140 -2.28 -16.45 25.50
CA HIS A 140 -2.31 -17.79 24.95
C HIS A 140 -0.92 -18.08 24.36
N THR A 141 0.07 -18.32 25.22
CA THR A 141 1.29 -18.98 24.82
C THR A 141 0.90 -20.43 24.60
N PHE A 142 0.76 -20.79 23.32
CA PHE A 142 0.58 -22.18 22.93
C PHE A 142 1.63 -23.05 23.64
N ASP A 143 1.15 -24.11 24.30
CA ASP A 143 1.98 -25.02 25.07
C ASP A 143 3.02 -25.68 24.15
N GLU A 144 4.30 -25.36 24.35
CA GLU A 144 5.42 -25.84 23.52
C GLU A 144 5.53 -27.37 23.53
N ASN A 145 4.97 -28.03 24.55
CA ASN A 145 4.93 -29.50 24.63
C ASN A 145 3.82 -30.12 23.76
N GLN A 146 2.80 -29.36 23.37
CA GLN A 146 1.79 -29.80 22.39
C GLN A 146 2.30 -29.65 20.95
N LEU A 147 3.19 -28.68 20.70
CA LEU A 147 3.87 -28.47 19.41
C LEU A 147 4.85 -29.59 19.02
N LYS A 148 5.28 -30.43 19.96
CA LYS A 148 6.19 -31.56 19.67
C LYS A 148 5.49 -32.83 19.19
N ASN A 149 4.18 -32.95 19.39
CA ASN A 149 3.41 -34.14 19.02
C ASN A 149 2.49 -33.93 17.81
N ASP A 150 2.21 -32.69 17.44
CA ASP A 150 1.48 -32.38 16.21
C ASP A 150 2.50 -32.21 15.08
N SER A 151 2.58 -33.20 14.19
CA SER A 151 3.24 -32.99 12.91
C SER A 151 2.56 -31.80 12.24
N PHE A 152 3.35 -30.80 11.81
CA PHE A 152 2.90 -29.66 11.00
C PHE A 152 2.39 -30.13 9.62
N THR A 153 1.29 -30.87 9.60
CA THR A 153 0.63 -31.39 8.40
C THR A 153 -0.57 -30.56 8.00
N ASP A 154 -1.07 -29.69 8.89
CA ASP A 154 -2.10 -28.71 8.57
C ASP A 154 -1.45 -27.33 8.37
N ASN A 155 -1.71 -26.76 7.20
CA ASN A 155 -1.36 -25.38 6.89
C ASN A 155 -2.12 -24.46 7.85
N SER A 156 -1.55 -23.30 8.19
CA SER A 156 -2.23 -22.39 9.11
C SER A 156 -3.56 -21.90 8.49
N PRO A 157 -4.69 -21.89 9.22
CA PRO A 157 -5.99 -21.46 8.68
C PRO A 157 -5.98 -20.05 8.07
N ILE A 158 -5.09 -19.19 8.58
CA ILE A 158 -4.88 -17.83 8.08
C ILE A 158 -4.20 -17.88 6.70
N LEU A 159 -3.14 -18.69 6.55
CA LEU A 159 -2.46 -18.89 5.28
C LEU A 159 -3.40 -19.52 4.25
N ASP A 160 -4.19 -20.52 4.64
CA ASP A 160 -5.16 -21.15 3.75
C ASP A 160 -6.23 -20.16 3.28
N THR A 161 -6.71 -19.28 4.17
CA THR A 161 -7.65 -18.22 3.79
C THR A 161 -7.02 -17.22 2.81
N HIS A 162 -5.75 -16.85 3.00
CA HIS A 162 -5.04 -15.94 2.09
C HIS A 162 -4.74 -16.59 0.75
N ILE A 163 -4.30 -17.85 0.73
CA ILE A 163 -4.07 -18.64 -0.49
C ILE A 163 -5.39 -18.80 -1.24
N GLN A 164 -6.48 -19.14 -0.55
CA GLN A 164 -7.78 -19.31 -1.18
C GLN A 164 -8.33 -17.99 -1.73
N ALA A 165 -8.18 -16.88 -1.01
CA ALA A 165 -8.58 -15.55 -1.51
C ALA A 165 -7.78 -15.15 -2.77
N GLN A 166 -6.47 -15.43 -2.80
CA GLN A 166 -5.64 -15.22 -4.00
C GLN A 166 -6.09 -16.09 -5.17
N ILE A 167 -6.39 -17.36 -4.92
CA ILE A 167 -6.92 -18.28 -5.93
C ILE A 167 -8.27 -17.77 -6.43
N ASP A 168 -9.18 -17.36 -5.56
CA ASP A 168 -10.52 -16.90 -5.94
C ASP A 168 -10.46 -15.58 -6.74
N GLU A 169 -9.56 -14.65 -6.40
CA GLU A 169 -9.29 -13.45 -7.21
C GLU A 169 -8.71 -13.79 -8.58
N GLU A 170 -7.79 -14.76 -8.66
CA GLU A 170 -7.26 -15.25 -9.93
C GLU A 170 -8.36 -15.91 -10.79
N GLN A 171 -9.19 -16.78 -10.21
CA GLN A 171 -10.25 -17.50 -10.93
C GLN A 171 -11.39 -16.57 -11.40
N ASN A 172 -11.68 -15.49 -10.66
CA ASN A 172 -12.70 -14.49 -11.04
C ASN A 172 -12.16 -13.30 -11.84
N SER A 173 -10.89 -13.35 -12.27
CA SER A 173 -10.30 -12.30 -13.11
C SER A 173 -11.06 -12.17 -14.45
N PRO A 174 -11.29 -10.94 -14.95
CA PRO A 174 -11.85 -10.71 -16.29
C PRO A 174 -11.10 -11.44 -17.41
N LEU A 175 -9.83 -11.79 -17.20
CA LEU A 175 -9.03 -12.56 -18.16
C LEU A 175 -9.52 -13.99 -18.36
N ASN A 176 -9.87 -14.68 -17.27
CA ASN A 176 -10.25 -16.10 -17.32
C ASN A 176 -11.68 -16.30 -17.85
N ASN A 177 -12.53 -15.29 -17.71
CA ASN A 177 -13.93 -15.31 -18.10
C ASN A 177 -14.20 -14.47 -19.38
N ALA A 178 -13.14 -14.09 -20.11
CA ALA A 178 -13.24 -13.28 -21.30
C ALA A 178 -13.95 -14.04 -22.43
N ILE A 179 -14.99 -13.43 -23.00
CA ILE A 179 -15.69 -13.89 -24.21
C ILE A 179 -15.14 -13.17 -25.44
N GLN A 180 -14.76 -11.90 -25.28
CA GLN A 180 -14.28 -11.01 -26.34
C GLN A 180 -13.20 -10.09 -25.78
N ASN A 181 -12.24 -9.69 -26.61
CA ASN A 181 -11.27 -8.65 -26.27
C ASN A 181 -11.43 -7.45 -27.22
N ILE A 182 -11.23 -6.24 -26.70
CA ILE A 182 -10.92 -5.06 -27.52
C ILE A 182 -9.40 -4.94 -27.53
N ASN A 183 -8.80 -4.94 -28.73
CA ASN A 183 -7.35 -4.90 -28.90
C ASN A 183 -6.93 -3.60 -29.58
N ILE A 184 -5.82 -3.03 -29.12
CA ILE A 184 -5.13 -1.93 -29.80
C ILE A 184 -3.63 -2.23 -29.82
N SER A 185 -2.95 -1.81 -30.87
CA SER A 185 -1.51 -2.02 -31.04
C SER A 185 -0.77 -0.69 -31.07
N ILE A 186 0.47 -0.67 -30.57
CA ILE A 186 1.34 0.52 -30.58
C ILE A 186 2.63 0.15 -31.32
N PHE A 187 2.93 0.90 -32.38
CA PHE A 187 4.15 0.70 -33.19
C PHE A 187 4.95 1.99 -33.32
N PRO A 188 6.29 1.97 -33.14
CA PRO A 188 7.15 3.12 -33.37
C PRO A 188 6.96 3.74 -34.77
N ASN A 189 6.96 5.07 -34.86
CA ASN A 189 6.73 5.79 -36.12
C ASN A 189 7.89 5.63 -37.12
N GLN A 190 9.09 5.39 -36.61
CA GLN A 190 10.29 5.22 -37.41
C GLN A 190 10.46 3.75 -37.77
N GLN A 191 10.62 3.47 -39.07
CA GLN A 191 10.92 2.12 -39.54
C GLN A 191 12.24 1.62 -38.93
N PHE A 192 12.27 0.35 -38.53
CA PHE A 192 13.42 -0.34 -37.95
C PHE A 192 13.85 0.15 -36.56
N VAL A 193 13.04 0.98 -35.89
CA VAL A 193 13.25 1.32 -34.48
C VAL A 193 12.44 0.36 -33.63
N ASP A 194 13.14 -0.34 -32.73
CA ASP A 194 12.51 -1.23 -31.76
C ASP A 194 12.38 -0.54 -30.41
N ILE A 195 11.34 -0.91 -29.66
CA ILE A 195 11.14 -0.50 -28.27
C ILE A 195 12.14 -1.27 -27.41
N LYS A 196 12.97 -0.56 -26.65
CA LYS A 196 13.88 -1.20 -25.68
C LYS A 196 13.13 -1.54 -24.40
N GLY A 197 13.37 -2.74 -23.86
CA GLY A 197 12.64 -3.22 -22.70
C GLY A 197 13.01 -2.54 -21.38
N ASP A 198 14.25 -2.06 -21.21
CA ASP A 198 14.62 -1.18 -20.09
C ASP A 198 13.77 0.10 -20.07
N TYR A 199 13.66 0.78 -21.20
CA TYR A 199 12.83 1.98 -21.34
C TYR A 199 11.34 1.67 -21.18
N LEU A 200 10.86 0.53 -21.70
CA LEU A 200 9.48 0.10 -21.49
C LEU A 200 9.19 -0.11 -19.99
N LEU A 201 10.10 -0.70 -19.22
CA LEU A 201 9.93 -0.91 -17.78
C LEU A 201 9.79 0.42 -17.03
N GLU A 202 10.54 1.46 -17.41
CA GLU A 202 10.37 2.81 -16.86
C GLU A 202 8.97 3.37 -17.14
N LEU A 203 8.46 3.17 -18.36
CA LEU A 203 7.12 3.64 -18.75
C LEU A 203 6.01 2.84 -18.05
N ILE A 204 6.16 1.52 -17.91
CA ILE A 204 5.24 0.64 -17.19
C ILE A 204 5.09 1.12 -15.74
N ASP A 205 6.20 1.40 -15.06
CA ASP A 205 6.17 1.91 -13.69
C ASP A 205 5.54 3.30 -13.62
N LYS A 206 5.96 4.22 -14.50
CA LYS A 206 5.40 5.58 -14.61
C LYS A 206 3.88 5.58 -14.77
N TYR A 207 3.34 4.64 -15.56
CA TYR A 207 1.91 4.52 -15.84
C TYR A 207 1.16 3.57 -14.91
N GLY A 208 1.84 2.98 -13.93
CA GLY A 208 1.21 2.16 -12.88
C GLY A 208 0.67 0.83 -13.39
N LEU A 209 1.35 0.22 -14.37
CA LEU A 209 1.10 -1.15 -14.77
C LEU A 209 1.91 -2.10 -13.88
N LYS A 210 1.35 -3.25 -13.53
CA LYS A 210 1.96 -4.27 -12.68
C LYS A 210 2.09 -5.58 -13.43
N PHE A 211 3.25 -6.23 -13.30
CA PHE A 211 3.44 -7.57 -13.85
C PHE A 211 2.60 -8.57 -13.06
N GLY A 212 1.96 -9.52 -13.74
CA GLY A 212 1.10 -10.50 -13.09
C GLY A 212 0.73 -11.69 -13.95
N ALA A 213 -0.54 -12.06 -13.88
CA ALA A 213 -1.11 -13.25 -14.49
C ALA A 213 -0.69 -13.42 -15.97
N MET A 214 -0.42 -14.67 -16.36
CA MET A 214 -0.04 -15.05 -17.72
C MET A 214 1.20 -14.33 -18.28
N ASN A 215 2.10 -13.86 -17.40
CA ASN A 215 3.33 -13.16 -17.78
C ASN A 215 3.06 -11.88 -18.61
N MET A 216 2.06 -11.11 -18.19
CA MET A 216 1.65 -9.86 -18.82
C MET A 216 1.78 -8.70 -17.84
N PHE A 217 1.72 -7.48 -18.36
CA PHE A 217 1.53 -6.30 -17.52
C PHE A 217 0.04 -5.92 -17.49
N HIS A 218 -0.42 -5.45 -16.35
CA HIS A 218 -1.82 -5.19 -16.06
C HIS A 218 -2.00 -3.81 -15.47
N ARG A 219 -3.05 -3.11 -15.89
CA ARG A 219 -3.50 -1.88 -15.23
C ARG A 219 -4.72 -2.22 -14.39
N TYR A 220 -4.64 -1.96 -13.09
CA TYR A 220 -5.75 -2.09 -12.15
C TYR A 220 -6.43 -0.73 -11.91
N GLU A 221 -7.48 -0.70 -11.10
CA GLU A 221 -8.13 0.55 -10.69
C GLU A 221 -7.13 1.50 -10.02
N ASN A 222 -6.37 0.97 -9.06
CA ASN A 222 -5.35 1.72 -8.33
C ASN A 222 -3.96 1.45 -8.90
N LYS A 223 -3.05 2.42 -8.74
CA LYS A 223 -1.67 2.33 -9.28
C LYS A 223 -0.78 1.34 -8.54
N ASP A 224 -1.14 0.99 -7.31
CA ASP A 224 -0.45 -0.02 -6.50
C ASP A 224 -0.72 -1.46 -6.98
N GLY A 225 -1.67 -1.65 -7.91
CA GLY A 225 -2.07 -2.96 -8.41
C GLY A 225 -3.32 -3.52 -7.73
N THR A 226 -4.02 -2.73 -6.92
CA THR A 226 -5.25 -3.15 -6.25
C THR A 226 -6.52 -2.71 -7.00
N GLY A 227 -7.64 -3.36 -6.68
CA GLY A 227 -8.94 -3.10 -7.28
C GLY A 227 -9.17 -3.87 -8.58
N LEU A 228 -10.15 -3.44 -9.38
CA LEU A 228 -10.55 -4.15 -10.60
C LEU A 228 -9.43 -4.10 -11.66
N LEU A 229 -9.15 -5.25 -12.28
CA LEU A 229 -8.28 -5.33 -13.46
C LEU A 229 -8.95 -4.63 -14.65
N TRP A 230 -8.39 -3.51 -15.11
CA TRP A 230 -8.92 -2.79 -16.26
C TRP A 230 -8.48 -3.38 -17.59
N PHE A 231 -7.18 -3.49 -17.86
CA PHE A 231 -6.68 -3.98 -19.14
C PHE A 231 -5.27 -4.58 -18.98
N SER A 232 -4.84 -5.32 -19.99
CA SER A 232 -3.53 -5.97 -20.01
C SER A 232 -2.70 -5.50 -21.21
N LEU A 233 -1.40 -5.70 -21.10
CA LEU A 233 -0.36 -5.30 -22.05
C LEU A 233 0.54 -6.51 -22.33
N MET A 234 0.82 -6.75 -23.61
CA MET A 234 1.78 -7.73 -24.12
C MET A 234 2.74 -7.07 -25.11
N MET A 235 3.83 -7.76 -25.42
CA MET A 235 4.77 -7.30 -26.45
C MET A 235 4.46 -7.94 -27.81
N ILE A 236 4.94 -7.28 -28.85
CA ILE A 236 5.02 -7.82 -30.21
C ILE A 236 6.48 -7.98 -30.57
N ASP A 237 6.90 -9.21 -30.87
CA ASP A 237 8.24 -9.54 -31.35
C ASP A 237 8.21 -9.95 -32.83
N ASN A 238 9.24 -10.67 -33.29
CA ASN A 238 9.31 -11.11 -34.69
C ASN A 238 8.39 -12.29 -35.03
N GLU A 239 7.96 -13.06 -34.01
CA GLU A 239 7.07 -14.22 -34.15
C GLU A 239 5.59 -13.83 -33.96
N GLY A 240 5.34 -12.68 -33.34
CA GLY A 240 4.02 -12.09 -33.20
C GLY A 240 3.78 -11.55 -31.80
N ILE A 241 2.56 -11.74 -31.28
CA ILE A 241 2.22 -11.36 -29.91
C ILE A 241 2.79 -12.40 -28.94
N SER A 242 3.58 -11.94 -27.98
CA SER A 242 4.28 -12.80 -27.01
C SER A 242 4.16 -12.24 -25.59
N PRO A 243 4.12 -13.11 -24.56
CA PRO A 243 4.18 -12.67 -23.16
C PRO A 243 5.60 -12.17 -22.79
N PHE A 244 5.72 -11.50 -21.66
CA PHE A 244 7.00 -10.96 -21.19
C PHE A 244 7.80 -11.98 -20.38
N ASP A 245 9.12 -12.01 -20.57
CA ASP A 245 10.05 -12.69 -19.67
C ASP A 245 10.85 -11.62 -18.92
N LEU A 246 10.57 -11.42 -17.63
CA LEU A 246 11.21 -10.39 -16.80
C LEU A 246 12.73 -10.52 -16.72
N ASN A 247 13.28 -11.74 -16.87
CA ASN A 247 14.72 -11.93 -16.82
C ASN A 247 15.42 -11.41 -18.08
N ARG A 248 14.71 -11.40 -19.21
CA ARG A 248 15.23 -10.98 -20.51
C ARG A 248 14.82 -9.56 -20.88
N LEU A 249 13.65 -9.13 -20.42
CA LEU A 249 13.00 -7.88 -20.77
C LEU A 249 13.95 -6.66 -20.71
N PRO A 250 14.77 -6.44 -19.67
CA PRO A 250 15.66 -5.27 -19.62
C PRO A 250 16.63 -5.15 -20.80
N THR A 251 16.98 -6.28 -21.43
CA THR A 251 17.93 -6.33 -22.57
C THR A 251 17.25 -6.67 -23.89
N GLN A 252 15.95 -6.95 -23.86
CA GLN A 252 15.17 -7.33 -25.03
C GLN A 252 14.68 -6.09 -25.79
N THR A 253 14.52 -6.26 -27.10
CA THR A 253 13.83 -5.28 -27.95
C THR A 253 12.54 -5.87 -28.49
N MET A 254 11.56 -5.01 -28.72
CA MET A 254 10.21 -5.38 -29.17
C MET A 254 9.83 -4.51 -30.37
N LYS A 255 9.08 -5.08 -31.32
CA LYS A 255 8.59 -4.37 -32.50
C LYS A 255 7.40 -3.47 -32.18
N GLY A 256 6.61 -3.85 -31.19
CA GLY A 256 5.44 -3.10 -30.76
C GLY A 256 4.89 -3.61 -29.45
N LEU A 257 3.75 -3.06 -29.07
CA LEU A 257 2.99 -3.43 -27.89
C LEU A 257 1.55 -3.69 -28.30
N VAL A 258 0.87 -4.59 -27.60
CA VAL A 258 -0.57 -4.78 -27.73
C VAL A 258 -1.23 -4.61 -26.37
N LEU A 259 -2.23 -3.75 -26.30
CA LEU A 259 -3.08 -3.58 -25.13
C LEU A 259 -4.43 -4.20 -25.43
N PHE A 260 -5.03 -4.84 -24.44
CA PHE A 260 -6.35 -5.39 -24.59
C PHE A 260 -7.20 -5.29 -23.33
N LEU A 261 -8.49 -5.00 -23.54
CA LEU A 261 -9.54 -5.01 -22.53
C LEU A 261 -10.37 -6.29 -22.70
N SER A 262 -10.37 -7.14 -21.68
CA SER A 262 -11.19 -8.35 -21.67
C SER A 262 -12.63 -8.04 -21.27
N LEU A 263 -13.55 -8.58 -22.06
CA LEU A 263 -14.99 -8.40 -21.91
C LEU A 263 -15.67 -9.76 -21.75
N PRO A 264 -16.73 -9.86 -20.94
CA PRO A 264 -17.43 -8.76 -20.27
C PRO A 264 -16.66 -8.24 -19.05
N HIS A 265 -16.81 -6.95 -18.78
CA HIS A 265 -16.13 -6.27 -17.67
C HIS A 265 -17.16 -5.49 -16.82
N PRO A 266 -17.05 -5.46 -15.48
CA PRO A 266 -18.01 -4.76 -14.60
C PRO A 266 -18.08 -3.25 -14.84
N ARG A 267 -16.99 -2.64 -15.31
CA ARG A 267 -16.90 -1.21 -15.63
C ARG A 267 -16.21 -1.00 -16.99
N PRO A 268 -16.81 -1.46 -18.10
CA PRO A 268 -16.11 -1.64 -19.36
C PRO A 268 -15.71 -0.29 -19.98
N VAL A 269 -16.57 0.73 -19.83
CA VAL A 269 -16.32 2.08 -20.32
C VAL A 269 -15.12 2.71 -19.62
N GLN A 270 -15.02 2.56 -18.29
CA GLN A 270 -13.90 3.11 -17.52
C GLN A 270 -12.59 2.38 -17.88
N GLY A 271 -12.65 1.04 -18.01
CA GLY A 271 -11.50 0.24 -18.45
C GLY A 271 -11.03 0.67 -19.85
N PHE A 272 -11.96 0.86 -20.79
CA PHE A 272 -11.67 1.31 -22.15
C PHE A 272 -11.08 2.73 -22.20
N ASP A 273 -11.73 3.70 -21.55
CA ASP A 273 -11.26 5.09 -21.52
C ASP A 273 -9.86 5.18 -20.89
N SER A 274 -9.60 4.37 -19.86
CA SER A 274 -8.29 4.24 -19.23
C SER A 274 -7.25 3.60 -20.16
N MET A 275 -7.61 2.50 -20.85
CA MET A 275 -6.76 1.85 -21.84
C MET A 275 -6.35 2.82 -22.95
N MET A 276 -7.30 3.57 -23.53
CA MET A 276 -7.02 4.54 -24.57
C MET A 276 -6.15 5.71 -24.09
N SER A 277 -6.39 6.19 -22.86
CA SER A 277 -5.57 7.26 -22.28
C SER A 277 -4.11 6.82 -22.09
N ILE A 278 -3.90 5.64 -21.51
CA ILE A 278 -2.55 5.10 -21.27
C ILE A 278 -1.87 4.74 -22.59
N ALA A 279 -2.59 4.19 -23.57
CA ALA A 279 -2.06 3.92 -24.90
C ALA A 279 -1.55 5.20 -25.58
N GLY A 280 -2.31 6.29 -25.50
CA GLY A 280 -1.89 7.59 -26.04
C GLY A 280 -0.64 8.15 -25.34
N LEU A 281 -0.52 7.96 -24.02
CA LEU A 281 0.65 8.37 -23.25
C LEU A 281 1.90 7.55 -23.59
N LEU A 282 1.75 6.22 -23.68
CA LEU A 282 2.80 5.31 -24.14
C LEU A 282 3.25 5.67 -25.56
N ALA A 283 2.30 5.89 -26.47
CA ALA A 283 2.60 6.25 -27.85
C ALA A 283 3.38 7.57 -27.96
N ASN A 284 3.02 8.57 -27.14
CA ASN A 284 3.76 9.83 -27.09
C ASN A 284 5.21 9.64 -26.61
N ASP A 285 5.43 8.90 -25.52
CA ASP A 285 6.77 8.69 -24.96
C ASP A 285 7.66 7.78 -25.82
N LEU A 286 7.04 6.88 -26.60
CA LEU A 286 7.73 5.97 -27.52
C LEU A 286 7.90 6.55 -28.93
N ASN A 287 7.37 7.75 -29.21
CA ASN A 287 7.24 8.30 -30.57
C ASN A 287 6.62 7.26 -31.54
N ALA A 288 5.45 6.77 -31.16
CA ALA A 288 4.72 5.69 -31.81
C ALA A 288 3.30 6.12 -32.20
N THR A 289 2.62 5.28 -32.99
CA THR A 289 1.22 5.44 -33.37
C THR A 289 0.40 4.27 -32.81
N VAL A 290 -0.82 4.56 -32.39
CA VAL A 290 -1.79 3.56 -31.92
C VAL A 290 -2.68 3.13 -33.10
N TYR A 291 -2.90 1.83 -33.22
CA TYR A 291 -3.71 1.18 -34.25
C TYR A 291 -4.81 0.36 -33.60
N ASP A 292 -5.96 0.27 -34.26
CA ASP A 292 -7.03 -0.65 -33.89
C ASP A 292 -6.71 -2.11 -34.29
N ASP A 293 -7.67 -3.01 -34.07
CA ASP A 293 -7.57 -4.44 -34.39
C ASP A 293 -7.55 -4.74 -35.89
N THR A 294 -8.00 -3.80 -36.72
CA THR A 294 -7.93 -3.89 -38.19
C THR A 294 -6.61 -3.39 -38.76
N GLY A 295 -5.77 -2.78 -37.91
CA GLY A 295 -4.50 -2.18 -38.30
C GLY A 295 -4.64 -0.76 -38.84
N GLU A 296 -5.78 -0.09 -38.61
CA GLU A 296 -5.97 1.31 -38.94
C GLU A 296 -5.54 2.23 -37.79
N PRO A 297 -4.88 3.38 -38.06
CA PRO A 297 -4.56 4.35 -37.02
C PRO A 297 -5.83 4.81 -36.28
N ILE A 298 -5.70 4.96 -34.97
CA ILE A 298 -6.79 5.43 -34.11
C ILE A 298 -7.30 6.81 -34.58
N ASN A 299 -8.62 6.89 -34.75
CA ASN A 299 -9.36 8.08 -35.11
C ASN A 299 -10.65 8.16 -34.26
N LYS A 300 -11.45 9.21 -34.46
CA LYS A 300 -12.67 9.40 -33.64
C LYS A 300 -13.73 8.32 -33.89
N GLU A 301 -13.84 7.83 -35.11
CA GLU A 301 -14.85 6.86 -35.53
C GLU A 301 -14.56 5.47 -34.97
N ASN A 302 -13.35 4.93 -35.20
CA ASN A 302 -12.98 3.61 -34.67
C ASN A 302 -12.90 3.59 -33.13
N THR A 303 -12.44 4.68 -32.50
CA THR A 303 -12.47 4.82 -31.03
C THR A 303 -13.89 4.72 -30.50
N GLN A 304 -14.84 5.42 -31.13
CA GLN A 304 -16.24 5.40 -30.72
C GLN A 304 -16.86 4.02 -30.92
N ALA A 305 -16.57 3.35 -32.04
CA ALA A 305 -17.05 2.00 -32.32
C ALA A 305 -16.56 0.98 -31.27
N MET A 306 -15.27 1.01 -30.91
CA MET A 306 -14.73 0.16 -29.84
C MET A 306 -15.35 0.50 -28.48
N ARG A 307 -15.57 1.79 -28.19
CA ARG A 307 -16.24 2.20 -26.95
C ARG A 307 -17.68 1.70 -26.86
N GLU A 308 -18.42 1.71 -27.97
CA GLU A 308 -19.77 1.14 -28.07
C GLU A 308 -19.74 -0.38 -27.88
N LEU A 309 -18.74 -1.07 -28.43
CA LEU A 309 -18.52 -2.49 -28.16
C LEU A 309 -18.32 -2.72 -26.65
N ALA A 310 -17.48 -1.92 -25.98
CA ALA A 310 -17.29 -2.03 -24.53
C ALA A 310 -18.61 -1.86 -23.76
N ILE A 311 -19.46 -0.90 -24.16
CA ILE A 311 -20.77 -0.66 -23.54
C ILE A 311 -21.68 -1.89 -23.67
N ASN A 312 -21.73 -2.51 -24.85
CA ASN A 312 -22.60 -3.65 -25.13
C ASN A 312 -22.25 -4.90 -24.29
N PHE A 313 -21.02 -4.97 -23.79
CA PHE A 313 -20.53 -6.05 -22.94
C PHE A 313 -20.38 -5.64 -21.46
N GLY A 314 -21.03 -4.55 -21.03
CA GLY A 314 -21.19 -4.24 -19.61
C GLY A 314 -22.14 -5.23 -18.94
N ARG A 315 -21.74 -5.74 -17.78
CA ARG A 315 -22.55 -6.59 -16.91
C ARG A 315 -22.89 -5.88 -15.61
#